data_AF-A0A7S0GEX8-F1
#
_entry.id   AF-A0A7S0GEX8-F1
#
_cell.length_a   1.000
_cell.length_b   1.000
_cell.length_c   1.000
_cell.angle_alpha   90.00
_cell.angle_beta   90.00
_cell.angle_gamma   90.00
#
_symmetry.space_group_name_H-M   'P 1'
#
loop_
_entity.id
_entity.type
_entity.pdbx_description
1 polymer ?
#
loop_
_entity_poly.entity_id
_entity_poly.type
_entity_poly.pdbx_seq_one_letter_code
_entity_poly.pdbx_strand_id
1 'polypeptide(L)'
;LSPIPSCNNDTIENCLSNLRDSLCTKIEKHKTITKHSRNITKQQSHILKKIAHHPHIAIIKADKKLGFCAINKIQLCKMMFSQHLQDKATYKQLLKSDMDKHRRQLRQDYLDIFNEAKPFITKAEYTFLTHAVQGGTTRHAQIYLTAKIHKRKGK
;
A
#
# COMPACT_ATOMS: atom_id res chain seq x y z
N LEU A 1 -18.88 -70.19 9.12
CA LEU A 1 -18.19 -69.14 8.34
C LEU A 1 -19.22 -68.07 8.01
N SER A 2 -19.19 -66.96 8.73
CA SER A 2 -20.17 -65.86 8.56
C SER A 2 -19.92 -65.13 7.23
N PRO A 3 -20.95 -64.65 6.51
CA PRO A 3 -20.78 -64.02 5.21
C PRO A 3 -20.11 -62.64 5.36
N ILE A 4 -19.16 -62.34 4.48
CA ILE A 4 -18.52 -61.02 4.37
C ILE A 4 -19.59 -60.03 3.90
N PRO A 5 -19.78 -58.87 4.56
CA PRO A 5 -20.79 -57.91 4.16
C PRO A 5 -20.41 -57.34 2.78
N SER A 6 -21.25 -57.59 1.79
CA SER A 6 -21.12 -56.99 0.46
C SER A 6 -21.22 -55.47 0.61
N CYS A 7 -20.11 -54.77 0.42
CA CYS A 7 -20.12 -53.32 0.32
C CYS A 7 -21.07 -52.93 -0.82
N ASN A 8 -22.25 -52.39 -0.49
CA ASN A 8 -23.29 -52.05 -1.44
C ASN A 8 -22.70 -51.10 -2.49
N ASN A 9 -22.54 -51.62 -3.70
CA ASN A 9 -21.99 -50.92 -4.87
C ASN A 9 -22.71 -49.59 -5.11
N ASP A 10 -24.01 -49.56 -4.84
CA ASP A 10 -24.87 -48.37 -4.93
C ASP A 10 -24.41 -47.21 -4.04
N THR A 11 -23.81 -47.51 -2.89
CA THR A 11 -23.28 -46.50 -1.96
C THR A 11 -22.04 -45.84 -2.53
N ILE A 12 -21.17 -46.64 -3.16
CA ILE A 12 -19.94 -46.16 -3.79
C ILE A 12 -20.30 -45.32 -5.02
N GLU A 13 -21.22 -45.79 -5.86
CA GLU A 13 -21.69 -45.06 -7.04
C GLU A 13 -22.35 -43.72 -6.67
N ASN A 14 -23.14 -43.70 -5.60
CA ASN A 14 -23.71 -42.46 -5.07
C ASN A 14 -22.63 -41.50 -4.57
N CYS A 15 -21.59 -41.98 -3.88
CA CYS A 15 -20.47 -41.14 -3.45
C CYS A 15 -19.69 -40.57 -4.64
N LEU A 16 -19.46 -41.37 -5.69
CA LEU A 16 -18.76 -40.94 -6.91
C LEU A 16 -19.59 -39.92 -7.70
N SER A 17 -20.90 -40.11 -7.82
CA SER A 17 -21.80 -39.14 -8.44
C SER A 17 -21.79 -37.82 -7.67
N ASN A 18 -21.95 -37.86 -6.35
CA ASN A 18 -21.92 -36.66 -5.50
C ASN A 18 -20.59 -35.90 -5.59
N LEU A 19 -19.47 -36.63 -5.65
CA LEU A 19 -18.15 -36.02 -5.85
C LEU A 19 -18.05 -35.35 -7.22
N ARG A 20 -18.52 -36.03 -8.28
CA ARG A 20 -18.54 -35.50 -9.65
C ARG A 20 -19.40 -34.23 -9.73
N ASP A 21 -20.58 -34.26 -9.15
CA ASP A 21 -21.51 -33.12 -9.15
C ASP A 21 -20.95 -31.94 -8.35
N SER A 22 -20.30 -32.20 -7.22
CA SER A 22 -19.59 -31.20 -6.43
C SER A 22 -18.43 -30.56 -7.20
N LEU A 23 -17.66 -31.37 -7.94
CA LEU A 23 -16.56 -30.90 -8.78
C LEU A 23 -17.08 -30.07 -9.97
N CYS A 24 -18.07 -30.56 -10.70
CA CYS A 24 -18.71 -29.84 -11.80
C CYS A 24 -19.26 -28.49 -11.33
N THR A 25 -19.96 -28.46 -10.19
CA THR A 25 -20.49 -27.22 -9.60
C THR A 25 -19.36 -26.25 -9.23
N LYS A 26 -18.28 -26.73 -8.63
CA LYS A 26 -17.10 -25.89 -8.31
C LYS A 26 -16.42 -25.35 -9.56
N ILE A 27 -16.30 -26.17 -10.62
CA ILE A 27 -15.71 -25.79 -11.91
C ILE A 27 -16.56 -24.71 -12.59
N GLU A 28 -17.89 -24.90 -12.68
CA GLU A 28 -18.81 -23.93 -13.29
C GLU A 28 -18.88 -22.63 -12.48
N LYS A 29 -18.87 -22.70 -11.15
CA LYS A 29 -18.74 -21.52 -10.28
C LYS A 29 -17.40 -20.80 -10.50
N HIS A 30 -16.32 -21.52 -10.75
CA HIS A 30 -15.04 -20.92 -11.12
C HIS A 30 -15.08 -20.24 -12.49
N LYS A 31 -15.71 -20.85 -13.50
CA LYS A 31 -15.87 -20.31 -14.87
C LYS A 31 -16.76 -19.07 -14.93
N THR A 32 -17.80 -19.02 -14.11
CA THR A 32 -18.73 -17.86 -14.05
C THR A 32 -18.13 -16.68 -13.28
N ILE A 33 -17.33 -16.93 -12.23
CA ILE A 33 -16.58 -15.87 -11.53
C ILE A 33 -15.44 -15.30 -12.40
N THR A 34 -15.03 -15.98 -13.47
CA THR A 34 -14.02 -15.50 -14.43
C THR A 34 -14.57 -14.55 -15.51
N LYS A 35 -15.79 -14.02 -15.40
CA LYS A 35 -16.11 -12.70 -16.00
C LYS A 35 -15.42 -11.61 -15.17
N HIS A 36 -14.09 -11.60 -15.21
CA HIS A 36 -13.31 -10.63 -14.47
C HIS A 36 -13.46 -9.26 -15.11
N SER A 37 -14.04 -8.30 -14.39
CA SER A 37 -13.89 -6.87 -14.66
C SER A 37 -12.45 -6.35 -14.43
N ARG A 38 -11.49 -7.26 -14.23
CA ARG A 38 -10.10 -6.98 -13.83
C ARG A 38 -9.17 -7.91 -14.60
N ASN A 39 -8.14 -7.37 -15.25
CA ASN A 39 -7.15 -8.14 -16.03
C ASN A 39 -6.20 -9.02 -15.18
N ILE A 40 -6.62 -9.46 -13.98
CA ILE A 40 -5.81 -10.24 -13.04
C ILE A 40 -6.60 -11.39 -12.43
N THR A 41 -5.95 -12.53 -12.23
CA THR A 41 -6.55 -13.70 -11.57
C THR A 41 -6.66 -13.49 -10.06
N LYS A 42 -7.49 -14.28 -9.38
CA LYS A 42 -7.61 -14.26 -7.91
C LYS A 42 -6.27 -14.52 -7.21
N GLN A 43 -5.48 -15.47 -7.73
CA GLN A 43 -4.16 -15.80 -7.18
C GLN A 43 -3.18 -14.63 -7.35
N GLN A 44 -3.16 -13.99 -8.53
CA GLN A 44 -2.34 -12.80 -8.76
C GLN A 44 -2.76 -11.66 -7.83
N SER A 45 -4.06 -11.42 -7.64
CA SER A 45 -4.56 -10.41 -6.71
C SER A 45 -4.14 -10.69 -5.26
N HIS A 46 -4.20 -11.95 -4.82
CA HIS A 46 -3.75 -12.35 -3.49
C HIS A 46 -2.27 -12.09 -3.27
N ILE A 47 -1.44 -12.43 -4.25
CA ILE A 47 0.01 -12.18 -4.23
C ILE A 47 0.30 -10.68 -4.19
N LEU A 48 -0.37 -9.88 -5.04
CA LEU A 48 -0.21 -8.42 -5.06
C LEU A 48 -0.60 -7.78 -3.73
N LYS A 49 -1.67 -8.26 -3.08
CA LYS A 49 -2.05 -7.83 -1.73
C LYS A 49 -0.96 -8.16 -0.72
N LYS A 50 -0.40 -9.38 -0.75
CA LYS A 50 0.70 -9.76 0.15
C LYS A 50 1.93 -8.86 -0.05
N ILE A 51 2.31 -8.58 -1.29
CA ILE A 51 3.43 -7.70 -1.61
C ILE A 51 3.15 -6.26 -1.12
N ALA A 52 1.95 -5.73 -1.36
CA ALA A 52 1.58 -4.38 -0.96
C ALA A 52 1.59 -4.16 0.56
N HIS A 53 1.28 -5.20 1.34
CA HIS A 53 1.29 -5.14 2.81
C HIS A 53 2.60 -5.63 3.42
N HIS A 54 3.59 -6.01 2.61
CA HIS A 54 4.85 -6.53 3.14
C HIS A 54 5.63 -5.41 3.85
N PRO A 55 6.11 -5.63 5.09
CA PRO A 55 6.69 -4.57 5.92
C PRO A 55 7.94 -3.93 5.30
N HIS A 56 8.69 -4.67 4.48
CA HIS A 56 9.94 -4.20 3.87
C HIS A 56 9.82 -3.77 2.40
N ILE A 57 8.63 -3.85 1.79
CA ILE A 57 8.45 -3.47 0.38
C ILE A 57 7.67 -2.16 0.32
N ALA A 58 8.20 -1.20 -0.45
CA ALA A 58 7.47 -0.01 -0.87
C ALA A 58 7.04 -0.18 -2.32
N ILE A 59 5.79 0.19 -2.60
CA ILE A 59 5.30 0.36 -3.95
C ILE A 59 5.44 1.83 -4.32
N ILE A 60 6.25 2.11 -5.33
CA ILE A 60 6.50 3.47 -5.81
C ILE A 60 6.01 3.64 -7.24
N LYS A 61 5.68 4.87 -7.62
CA LYS A 61 5.40 5.23 -9.02
C LYS A 61 6.72 5.43 -9.76
N ALA A 62 6.88 4.75 -10.88
CA ALA A 62 7.98 4.96 -11.81
C ALA A 62 7.52 5.80 -13.02
N ASP A 63 8.47 6.48 -13.65
CA ASP A 63 8.19 7.36 -14.79
C ASP A 63 7.61 6.63 -16.02
N LYS A 64 6.76 7.38 -16.74
CA LYS A 64 6.02 7.26 -18.03
C LYS A 64 5.75 5.92 -18.72
N LYS A 65 6.48 4.82 -18.48
CA LYS A 65 6.28 3.54 -19.20
C LYS A 65 6.34 2.29 -18.32
N LEU A 66 6.71 2.42 -17.04
CA LEU A 66 6.89 1.27 -16.14
C LEU A 66 5.77 1.09 -15.12
N GLY A 67 4.98 2.13 -14.84
CA GLY A 67 3.88 2.05 -13.88
C GLY A 67 4.38 1.93 -12.43
N PHE A 68 3.79 1.02 -11.66
CA PHE A 68 4.19 0.80 -10.27
C PHE A 68 5.35 -0.18 -10.18
N CYS A 69 6.31 0.11 -9.30
CA CYS A 69 7.44 -0.76 -9.03
C CYS A 69 7.52 -1.10 -7.54
N ALA A 70 7.94 -2.32 -7.22
CA ALA A 70 8.24 -2.75 -5.88
C ALA A 70 9.73 -2.55 -5.59
N ILE A 71 10.06 -1.93 -4.46
CA ILE A 71 11.44 -1.73 -4.01
C ILE A 71 11.55 -2.01 -2.52
N ASN A 72 12.72 -2.46 -2.07
CA ASN A 72 12.99 -2.58 -0.64
C ASN A 72 12.98 -1.18 0.01
N LYS A 73 12.24 -1.01 1.11
CA LYS A 73 12.13 0.27 1.84
C LYS A 73 13.47 0.83 2.29
N ILE A 74 14.36 -0.02 2.79
CA ILE A 74 15.70 0.41 3.25
C ILE A 74 16.49 0.97 2.06
N GLN A 75 16.43 0.28 0.91
CA GLN A 75 17.09 0.74 -0.30
C GLN A 75 16.48 2.03 -0.84
N LEU A 76 15.15 2.15 -0.81
CA LEU A 76 14.45 3.38 -1.17
C LEU A 76 14.90 4.56 -0.30
N CYS A 77 14.94 4.37 1.03
CA CYS A 77 15.45 5.40 1.94
C CYS A 77 16.90 5.77 1.64
N LYS A 78 17.79 4.78 1.46
CA LYS A 78 19.19 5.03 1.09
C LYS A 78 19.31 5.87 -0.18
N MET A 79 18.58 5.50 -1.23
CA MET A 79 18.57 6.24 -2.51
C MET A 79 18.09 7.68 -2.32
N MET A 80 17.00 7.88 -1.58
CA MET A 80 16.44 9.20 -1.29
C MET A 80 17.45 10.09 -0.56
N PHE A 81 18.13 9.55 0.46
CA PHE A 81 19.17 10.31 1.16
C PHE A 81 20.34 10.61 0.25
N SER A 82 20.89 9.62 -0.45
CA SER A 82 22.08 9.82 -1.28
C SER A 82 21.86 10.74 -2.47
N GLN A 83 20.67 10.73 -3.09
CA GLN A 83 20.40 11.47 -4.32
C GLN A 83 19.89 12.89 -4.07
N HIS A 84 19.35 13.15 -2.87
CA HIS A 84 18.73 14.44 -2.56
C HIS A 84 19.23 14.99 -1.23
N LEU A 85 18.93 14.34 -0.11
CA LEU A 85 19.07 14.96 1.21
C LEU A 85 20.51 15.03 1.75
N GLN A 86 21.43 14.25 1.19
CA GLN A 86 22.85 14.26 1.55
C GLN A 86 23.69 15.14 0.62
N ASP A 87 23.08 15.73 -0.42
CA ASP A 87 23.78 16.69 -1.27
C ASP A 87 23.95 18.01 -0.53
N LYS A 88 25.17 18.23 -0.01
CA LYS A 88 25.56 19.46 0.69
C LYS A 88 25.72 20.66 -0.24
N ALA A 89 25.84 20.45 -1.56
CA ALA A 89 25.89 21.55 -2.51
C ALA A 89 24.49 22.14 -2.73
N THR A 90 23.45 21.29 -2.73
CA THR A 90 22.07 21.71 -2.96
C THR A 90 21.32 22.07 -1.67
N TYR A 91 21.54 21.35 -0.57
CA TYR A 91 20.77 21.52 0.66
C TYR A 91 21.63 21.83 1.88
N LYS A 92 21.16 22.79 2.69
CA LYS A 92 21.73 23.08 4.01
C LYS A 92 21.08 22.18 5.06
N GLN A 93 21.89 21.35 5.71
CA GLN A 93 21.43 20.55 6.85
C GLN A 93 21.23 21.45 8.08
N LEU A 94 20.06 21.36 8.69
CA LEU A 94 19.74 22.12 9.91
C LEU A 94 20.35 21.42 11.12
N LEU A 95 20.86 22.22 12.07
CA LEU A 95 21.15 21.72 13.40
C LEU A 95 19.84 21.38 14.12
N LYS A 96 19.91 20.50 15.12
CA LYS A 96 18.74 20.14 15.91
C LYS A 96 18.07 21.36 16.54
N SER A 97 18.86 22.30 17.06
CA SER A 97 18.37 23.58 17.60
C SER A 97 17.60 24.40 16.57
N ASP A 98 18.11 24.47 15.34
CA ASP A 98 17.47 25.21 14.26
C ASP A 98 16.17 24.52 13.85
N MET A 99 16.19 23.19 13.71
CA MET A 99 15.00 22.39 13.42
C MET A 99 13.92 22.60 14.49
N ASP A 100 14.27 22.56 15.77
CA ASP A 100 13.31 22.78 16.86
C ASP A 100 12.77 24.22 16.87
N LYS A 101 13.62 25.21 16.54
CA LYS A 101 13.19 26.60 16.36
C LYS A 101 12.21 26.73 15.19
N HIS A 102 12.55 26.23 14.01
CA HIS A 102 11.68 26.29 12.83
C HIS A 102 10.37 25.53 13.06
N ARG A 103 10.41 24.39 13.76
CA ARG A 103 9.20 23.64 14.11
C ARG A 103 8.27 24.42 15.02
N ARG A 104 8.82 25.12 16.03
CA ARG A 104 8.04 26.01 16.90
C ARG A 104 7.48 27.20 16.14
N GLN A 105 8.28 27.80 15.27
CA GLN A 105 7.85 28.92 14.44
C GLN A 105 6.71 28.51 13.51
N LEU A 106 6.88 27.44 12.73
CA LEU A 106 5.86 26.95 11.81
C LEU A 106 4.55 26.60 12.53
N ARG A 107 4.64 26.04 13.74
CA ARG A 107 3.47 25.78 14.58
C ARG A 107 2.75 27.08 14.94
N GLN A 108 3.50 28.13 15.28
CA GLN A 108 2.92 29.43 15.60
C GLN A 108 2.29 30.06 14.34
N ASP A 109 2.98 30.04 13.21
CA ASP A 109 2.49 30.59 11.95
C ASP A 109 1.15 29.94 11.55
N TYR A 110 1.01 28.62 11.69
CA TYR A 110 -0.26 27.94 11.45
C TYR A 110 -1.38 28.41 12.39
N LEU A 111 -1.08 28.57 13.68
CA LEU A 111 -2.07 29.04 14.65
C LEU A 111 -2.50 30.47 14.35
N ASP A 112 -1.57 31.33 13.94
CA ASP A 112 -1.86 32.71 13.57
C ASP A 112 -2.77 32.75 12.33
N ILE A 113 -2.46 31.97 11.29
CA ILE A 113 -3.32 31.82 10.11
C ILE A 113 -4.72 31.32 10.49
N PHE A 114 -4.82 30.34 11.40
CA PHE A 114 -6.13 29.82 11.82
C PHE A 114 -6.92 30.84 12.63
N ASN A 115 -6.25 31.68 13.43
CA ASN A 115 -6.88 32.78 14.14
C ASN A 115 -7.41 33.85 13.18
N GLU A 116 -6.65 34.20 12.15
CA GLU A 116 -7.08 35.10 11.08
C GLU A 116 -8.23 34.52 10.26
N ALA A 117 -8.24 33.21 10.04
CA ALA A 117 -9.28 32.49 9.31
C ALA A 117 -10.55 32.24 10.15
N LYS A 118 -10.48 32.41 11.48
CA LYS A 118 -11.59 32.16 12.42
C LYS A 118 -12.94 32.78 12.04
N PRO A 119 -13.05 34.01 11.51
CA PRO A 119 -14.34 34.55 11.07
C PRO A 119 -14.90 33.89 9.80
N PHE A 120 -14.08 33.17 9.03
CA PHE A 120 -14.45 32.55 7.75
C PHE A 120 -14.69 31.04 7.84
N ILE A 121 -14.40 30.41 8.97
CA ILE A 121 -14.54 28.97 9.17
C ILE A 121 -15.47 28.65 10.35
N THR A 122 -16.05 27.46 10.34
CA THR A 122 -16.88 26.99 11.44
C THR A 122 -16.05 26.68 12.68
N LYS A 123 -16.70 26.70 13.86
CA LYS A 123 -16.07 26.29 15.12
C LYS A 123 -15.47 24.89 15.05
N ALA A 124 -16.16 23.96 14.36
CA ALA A 124 -15.69 22.58 14.21
C ALA A 124 -14.40 22.49 13.38
N GLU A 125 -14.32 23.23 12.27
CA GLU A 125 -13.11 23.31 11.43
C GLU A 125 -11.95 23.94 12.19
N TYR A 126 -12.20 25.05 12.88
CA TYR A 126 -11.18 25.71 13.71
C TYR A 126 -10.64 24.76 14.79
N THR A 127 -11.52 24.06 15.51
CA THR A 127 -11.13 23.06 16.50
C THR A 127 -10.32 21.94 15.87
N PHE A 128 -10.75 21.39 14.73
CA PHE A 128 -10.02 20.33 14.03
C PHE A 128 -8.60 20.78 13.64
N LEU A 129 -8.47 21.95 12.99
CA LEU A 129 -7.18 22.50 12.54
C LEU A 129 -6.24 22.76 13.72
N THR A 130 -6.76 23.36 14.79
CA THR A 130 -6.00 23.65 16.01
C THR A 130 -5.52 22.36 16.67
N HIS A 131 -6.39 21.35 16.79
CA HIS A 131 -6.03 20.04 17.34
C HIS A 131 -5.03 19.29 16.45
N ALA A 132 -5.11 19.41 15.13
CA ALA A 132 -4.17 18.76 14.21
C ALA A 132 -2.74 19.31 14.37
N VAL A 133 -2.60 20.61 14.62
CA VAL A 133 -1.31 21.26 14.86
C VAL A 133 -0.82 21.04 16.30
N GLN A 134 -1.73 21.00 17.28
CA GLN A 134 -1.38 20.86 18.68
C GLN A 134 -1.13 19.42 19.12
N GLY A 135 -1.89 18.46 18.58
CA GLY A 135 -2.01 17.07 19.01
C GLY A 135 -0.83 16.15 18.66
N GLY A 136 0.30 16.69 18.21
CA GLY A 136 1.55 15.92 18.08
C GLY A 136 1.60 14.88 16.97
N THR A 137 0.51 14.64 16.25
CA THR A 137 0.51 13.82 15.02
C THR A 137 1.01 14.67 13.85
N THR A 138 2.23 15.18 13.95
CA THR A 138 2.90 15.84 12.83
C THR A 138 3.22 14.76 11.79
N ARG A 139 2.25 14.46 10.91
CA ARG A 139 2.58 13.87 9.61
C ARG A 139 3.37 14.94 8.88
N HIS A 140 4.68 14.93 9.09
CA HIS A 140 5.62 15.85 8.46
C HIS A 140 5.52 15.71 6.93
N ALA A 141 6.08 16.72 6.24
CA ALA A 141 6.24 16.71 4.80
C ALA A 141 6.72 15.34 4.33
N GLN A 142 5.86 14.67 3.57
CA GLN A 142 6.17 13.37 2.99
C GLN A 142 6.98 13.63 1.73
N ILE A 143 8.21 13.15 1.70
CA ILE A 143 9.04 13.22 0.49
C ILE A 143 8.56 12.10 -0.44
N TYR A 144 8.20 12.49 -1.67
CA TYR A 144 7.81 11.57 -2.72
C TYR A 144 8.96 11.39 -3.70
N LEU A 145 9.38 10.14 -3.93
CA LEU A 145 10.34 9.80 -4.96
C LEU A 145 9.61 9.25 -6.19
N THR A 146 9.88 9.84 -7.35
CA THR A 146 9.49 9.25 -8.64
C THR A 146 10.72 8.58 -9.24
N ALA A 147 10.70 7.25 -9.35
CA ALA A 147 11.85 6.53 -9.89
C ALA A 147 11.91 6.64 -11.42
N LYS A 148 13.04 7.08 -11.95
CA LYS A 148 13.34 7.05 -13.39
C LYS A 148 14.31 5.90 -13.68
N ILE A 149 13.84 4.90 -14.43
CA ILE A 149 14.66 3.74 -14.79
C ILE A 149 15.18 3.97 -16.21
N HIS A 150 16.51 4.10 -16.33
CA HIS A 150 17.17 4.19 -17.63
C HIS A 150 17.46 2.79 -18.15
N LYS A 151 17.07 2.50 -19.40
CA LYS A 151 17.52 1.28 -20.10
C LYS A 151 19.04 1.38 -20.27
N ARG A 152 19.79 0.42 -19.72
CA ARG A 152 21.20 0.25 -20.12
C ARG A 152 21.20 -0.15 -21.59
N LYS A 153 21.95 0.58 -22.43
CA LYS A 153 22.29 0.07 -23.77
C LYS A 153 23.13 -1.18 -23.55
N GLY A 154 22.71 -2.31 -24.14
CA GLY A 154 23.48 -3.55 -24.07
C GLY A 154 24.91 -3.29 -24.55
N LYS A 155 25.88 -3.93 -23.89
CA LYS A 155 27.18 -4.16 -24.52
C LYS A 155 26.99 -5.15 -25.66
#